data_AF-A0A971WK75-F1
#
_entry.id   AF-A0A971WK75-F1
#
_cell.length_a   1.000
_cell.length_b   1.000
_cell.length_c   1.000
_cell.angle_alpha   90.00
_cell.angle_beta   90.00
_cell.angle_gamma   90.00
#
_symmetry.space_group_name_H-M   'P 1'
#
loop_
_entity.id
_entity.type
_entity.pdbx_description
1 polymer ?
#
loop_
_entity_poly.entity_id
_entity_poly.type
_entity_poly.pdbx_seq_one_letter_code
_entity_poly.pdbx_strand_id
1 'polypeptide(L)'
;QYEDSLDNIELKESKKALELFKDEYLLKYFLDCETRESSYFLNIDQLRNPFVYKLKVNLEELGEPEEIIVDIPETFNYLLGLKVKKVKARNNGGKYWFVLGEKEGREVAVVWREYSDNWTNEDLERDKEFIIKEIEPWAPHIVYVNGQSVLTPKIGKHTVEIHYIEPEFKSLME
;
A
#
# COMPACT_ATOMS: atom_id res chain seq x y z
N GLN A 1 48.56 7.53 13.24
CA GLN A 1 47.20 7.82 13.70
C GLN A 1 46.47 8.33 12.47
N TYR A 2 45.61 7.49 11.89
CA TYR A 2 44.75 7.87 10.77
C TYR A 2 43.52 8.50 11.38
N GLU A 3 43.34 9.81 11.21
CA GLU A 3 42.03 10.45 11.38
C GLU A 3 41.48 10.70 9.99
N ASP A 4 40.37 10.02 9.72
CA ASP A 4 39.61 10.06 8.49
C ASP A 4 39.13 11.49 8.19
N SER A 5 39.35 11.91 6.94
CA SER A 5 38.70 13.07 6.35
C SER A 5 37.30 12.64 5.90
N LEU A 6 36.27 12.96 6.67
CA LEU A 6 34.88 12.85 6.25
C LEU A 6 34.32 14.23 5.86
N ASP A 7 33.39 14.17 4.91
CA ASP A 7 32.55 15.23 4.39
C ASP A 7 33.15 16.22 3.39
N ASN A 8 33.20 15.76 2.14
CA ASN A 8 32.69 16.56 1.02
C ASN A 8 32.34 15.61 -0.15
N ILE A 9 31.16 15.00 -0.08
CA ILE A 9 30.51 14.46 -1.29
C ILE A 9 29.44 15.49 -1.70
N GLU A 10 29.85 16.43 -2.55
CA GLU A 10 28.95 17.36 -3.22
C GLU A 10 27.90 16.57 -4.03
N LEU A 11 26.64 16.65 -3.61
CA LEU A 11 25.44 16.20 -4.31
C LEU A 11 25.18 17.05 -5.57
N LYS A 12 26.04 16.93 -6.58
CA LYS A 12 25.91 17.62 -7.87
C LYS A 12 25.87 16.66 -9.06
N GLU A 13 25.03 15.63 -9.04
CA GLU A 13 24.81 14.85 -10.26
C GLU A 13 23.52 14.02 -10.22
N SER A 14 22.35 14.65 -10.45
CA SER A 14 21.11 13.87 -10.61
C SER A 14 19.95 14.68 -11.20
N LYS A 15 20.04 15.05 -12.48
CA LYS A 15 18.82 15.24 -13.30
C LYS A 15 18.61 14.09 -14.29
N LYS A 16 19.68 13.39 -14.64
CA LYS A 16 19.66 12.17 -15.45
C LYS A 16 19.45 10.90 -14.64
N ALA A 17 19.92 10.88 -13.38
CA ALA A 17 19.59 9.79 -12.47
C ALA A 17 18.09 9.81 -12.10
N LEU A 18 17.46 11.01 -12.11
CA LEU A 18 16.00 11.19 -12.02
C LEU A 18 15.16 10.42 -13.04
N GLU A 19 15.68 10.14 -14.24
CA GLU A 19 14.99 9.33 -15.25
C GLU A 19 15.22 7.82 -15.09
N LEU A 20 16.25 7.40 -14.33
CA LEU A 20 16.52 6.01 -13.98
C LEU A 20 15.81 5.55 -12.68
N PHE A 21 15.25 6.49 -11.89
CA PHE A 21 14.69 6.24 -10.55
C PHE A 21 13.26 5.68 -10.51
N LYS A 22 12.98 4.60 -11.24
CA LYS A 22 11.81 3.77 -10.89
C LYS A 22 12.05 2.92 -9.62
N ASP A 23 13.31 2.69 -9.27
CA ASP A 23 13.71 1.88 -8.11
C ASP A 23 13.97 2.70 -6.81
N GLU A 24 14.01 4.03 -6.86
CA GLU A 24 14.33 4.90 -5.69
C GLU A 24 13.11 5.41 -4.90
N TYR A 25 11.88 5.09 -5.34
CA TYR A 25 10.66 5.56 -4.67
C TYR A 25 10.55 5.08 -3.21
N LEU A 26 10.92 3.82 -2.95
CA LEU A 26 11.02 3.27 -1.60
C LEU A 26 12.35 3.60 -0.92
N LEU A 27 13.41 3.90 -1.69
CA LEU A 27 14.73 4.19 -1.10
C LEU A 27 14.71 5.52 -0.36
N LYS A 28 14.07 6.58 -0.89
CA LYS A 28 13.87 7.83 -0.14
C LYS A 28 13.03 7.59 1.13
N TYR A 29 12.03 6.70 1.04
CA TYR A 29 11.21 6.30 2.17
C TYR A 29 12.01 5.59 3.28
N PHE A 30 12.93 4.68 2.92
CA PHE A 30 13.73 3.92 3.87
C PHE A 30 15.02 4.62 4.33
N LEU A 31 15.60 5.52 3.52
CA LEU A 31 16.79 6.29 3.90
C LEU A 31 16.51 7.23 5.08
N ASP A 32 15.29 7.74 5.20
CA ASP A 32 14.89 8.52 6.37
C ASP A 32 14.66 7.67 7.65
N CYS A 33 14.70 6.32 7.57
CA CYS A 33 14.55 5.45 8.74
C CYS A 33 15.82 5.31 9.59
N GLU A 34 16.97 5.88 9.19
CA GLU A 34 18.18 5.83 10.03
C GLU A 34 18.09 6.71 11.28
N THR A 35 17.17 7.67 11.32
CA THR A 35 16.85 8.42 12.54
C THR A 35 15.78 7.66 13.33
N ARG A 36 16.21 6.85 14.29
CA ARG A 36 15.34 6.19 15.28
C ARG A 36 14.58 7.24 16.11
N GLU A 37 13.52 7.80 15.55
CA GLU A 37 12.43 8.62 16.14
C GLU A 37 11.62 9.42 15.07
N SER A 38 11.89 9.27 13.76
CA SER A 38 11.32 10.10 12.70
C SER A 38 9.98 9.59 12.12
N SER A 39 8.88 10.14 12.65
CA SER A 39 7.66 10.66 11.99
C SER A 39 7.05 10.09 10.68
N TYR A 40 7.33 8.87 10.22
CA TYR A 40 6.58 8.25 9.09
C TYR A 40 5.35 7.47 9.56
N PHE A 41 4.43 8.16 10.23
CA PHE A 41 3.19 7.51 10.64
C PHE A 41 2.29 7.30 9.42
N LEU A 42 2.10 6.03 9.04
CA LEU A 42 1.04 5.64 8.10
C LEU A 42 -0.27 6.25 8.58
N ASN A 43 -0.75 7.25 7.86
CA ASN A 43 -2.02 7.90 8.13
C ASN A 43 -3.16 6.97 7.71
N ILE A 44 -3.63 6.15 8.64
CA ILE A 44 -4.72 5.19 8.40
C ILE A 44 -6.00 5.91 7.93
N ASP A 45 -6.26 7.13 8.42
CA ASP A 45 -7.45 7.88 8.03
C ASP A 45 -7.49 8.22 6.53
N GLN A 46 -6.33 8.43 5.91
CA GLN A 46 -6.23 8.68 4.47
C GLN A 46 -6.40 7.41 3.61
N LEU A 47 -6.32 6.21 4.19
CA LEU A 47 -6.55 4.95 3.46
C LEU A 47 -8.02 4.76 3.05
N ARG A 48 -8.94 5.62 3.52
CA ARG A 48 -10.31 5.78 2.98
C ARG A 48 -10.33 6.15 1.51
N ASN A 49 -9.32 6.90 1.05
CA ASN A 49 -9.12 7.18 -0.37
C ASN A 49 -7.68 6.83 -0.78
N PRO A 50 -7.39 5.54 -1.00
CA PRO A 50 -6.02 5.06 -1.19
C PRO A 50 -5.41 5.54 -2.52
N PHE A 51 -6.19 6.12 -3.42
CA PHE A 51 -5.76 6.52 -4.77
C PHE A 51 -5.26 7.96 -4.85
N VAL A 52 -5.42 8.74 -3.79
CA VAL A 52 -4.95 10.13 -3.68
C VAL A 52 -4.15 10.36 -2.41
N TYR A 53 -3.56 9.29 -1.88
CA TYR A 53 -2.84 9.30 -0.63
C TYR A 53 -1.63 10.22 -0.67
N LYS A 54 -1.42 10.96 0.41
CA LYS A 54 -0.26 11.82 0.59
C LYS A 54 0.48 11.48 1.86
N LEU A 55 1.78 11.25 1.72
CA LEU A 55 2.68 11.10 2.86
C LEU A 55 3.26 12.47 3.22
N LYS A 56 3.33 12.75 4.53
CA LYS A 56 4.08 13.90 5.04
C LYS A 56 5.48 13.43 5.40
N VAL A 57 6.49 14.05 4.80
CA VAL A 57 7.89 13.73 5.03
C VAL A 57 8.51 14.91 5.78
N ASN A 58 9.06 14.63 6.96
CA ASN A 58 9.80 15.60 7.77
C ASN A 58 11.29 15.39 7.51
N LEU A 59 11.81 16.03 6.46
CA LEU A 59 13.25 16.08 6.22
C LEU A 59 13.81 17.14 7.18
N GLU A 60 14.37 16.72 8.32
CA GLU A 60 14.91 17.62 9.36
C GLU A 60 15.91 18.65 8.78
N GLU A 61 16.51 18.37 7.63
CA GLU A 61 17.46 19.24 6.92
C GLU A 61 16.83 20.35 6.05
N LEU A 62 15.51 20.28 5.74
CA LEU A 62 14.85 21.18 4.78
C LEU A 62 13.79 22.13 5.40
N GLY A 63 13.53 22.02 6.71
CA GLY A 63 12.57 22.88 7.40
C GLY A 63 11.15 22.29 7.43
N GLU A 64 10.21 22.89 6.68
CA GLU A 64 8.79 22.53 6.76
C GLU A 64 8.47 21.15 6.15
N PRO A 65 7.47 20.41 6.68
CA PRO A 65 7.03 19.13 6.14
C PRO A 65 6.59 19.24 4.68
N GLU A 66 7.08 18.36 3.81
CA GLU A 66 6.61 18.26 2.44
C GLU A 66 5.55 17.16 2.28
N GLU A 67 4.51 17.42 1.48
CA GLU A 67 3.53 16.41 1.08
C GLU A 67 3.92 15.78 -0.25
N ILE A 68 4.16 14.47 -0.25
CA ILE A 68 4.41 13.70 -1.47
C ILE A 68 3.20 12.81 -1.80
N ILE A 69 2.85 12.75 -3.08
CA ILE A 69 1.79 11.85 -3.57
C ILE A 69 2.37 10.45 -3.71
N VAL A 70 1.66 9.45 -3.17
CA VAL A 70 2.15 8.08 -3.02
C VAL A 70 1.12 7.12 -3.62
N ASP A 71 1.55 6.21 -4.49
CA ASP A 71 0.72 5.07 -4.91
C ASP A 71 0.76 4.00 -3.82
N ILE A 72 -0.16 4.16 -2.87
CA ILE A 72 -0.28 3.26 -1.72
C ILE A 72 -0.58 1.81 -2.14
N PRO A 73 -1.52 1.55 -3.07
CA PRO A 73 -1.76 0.20 -3.54
C PRO A 73 -0.51 -0.50 -4.08
N GLU A 74 0.29 0.19 -4.90
CA GLU A 74 1.53 -0.36 -5.45
C GLU A 74 2.58 -0.58 -4.34
N THR A 75 2.71 0.39 -3.42
CA THR A 75 3.63 0.30 -2.27
C THR A 75 3.33 -0.91 -1.41
N PHE A 76 2.06 -1.15 -1.07
CA PHE A 76 1.67 -2.30 -0.27
C PHE A 76 1.99 -3.63 -0.96
N ASN A 77 1.71 -3.74 -2.27
CA ASN A 77 2.03 -4.96 -3.02
C ASN A 77 3.54 -5.24 -3.03
N TYR A 78 4.36 -4.19 -3.16
CA TYR A 78 5.82 -4.30 -3.11
C TYR A 78 6.30 -4.80 -1.74
N LEU A 79 5.87 -4.14 -0.66
CA LEU A 79 6.27 -4.51 0.71
C LEU A 79 5.78 -5.90 1.11
N LEU A 80 4.59 -6.29 0.63
CA LEU A 80 4.07 -7.64 0.83
C LEU A 80 4.93 -8.71 0.15
N GLY A 81 5.79 -8.33 -0.81
CA GLY A 81 6.57 -9.24 -1.65
C GLY A 81 5.70 -9.93 -2.70
N LEU A 82 4.61 -9.30 -3.13
CA LEU A 82 3.61 -9.90 -3.98
C LEU A 82 4.07 -9.93 -5.45
N LYS A 83 4.17 -11.13 -6.03
CA LYS A 83 4.39 -11.28 -7.47
C LYS A 83 3.09 -11.05 -8.21
N VAL A 84 2.86 -9.83 -8.68
CA VAL A 84 1.63 -9.43 -9.36
C VAL A 84 1.43 -10.22 -10.66
N LYS A 85 0.27 -10.85 -10.81
CA LYS A 85 -0.15 -11.61 -11.99
C LYS A 85 -1.20 -10.85 -12.80
N LYS A 86 -2.12 -10.17 -12.12
CA LYS A 86 -3.24 -9.48 -12.76
C LYS A 86 -3.68 -8.27 -11.94
N VAL A 87 -4.07 -7.21 -12.63
CA VAL A 87 -4.64 -6.01 -12.02
C VAL A 87 -5.96 -5.67 -12.72
N LYS A 88 -6.94 -5.19 -11.98
CA LYS A 88 -8.28 -4.88 -12.48
C LYS A 88 -8.85 -3.68 -11.73
N ALA A 89 -9.10 -2.60 -12.47
CA ALA A 89 -9.81 -1.42 -11.98
C ALA A 89 -11.32 -1.59 -12.20
N ARG A 90 -12.13 -1.21 -11.22
CA ARG A 90 -13.59 -1.20 -11.33
C ARG A 90 -14.18 0.05 -10.67
N ASN A 91 -15.42 0.35 -11.03
CA ASN A 91 -16.22 1.37 -10.38
C ASN A 91 -17.59 0.80 -10.04
N ASN A 92 -18.01 0.94 -8.78
CA ASN A 92 -19.32 0.52 -8.29
C ASN A 92 -19.88 1.57 -7.32
N GLY A 93 -19.99 2.83 -7.76
CA GLY A 93 -20.31 3.97 -6.89
C GLY A 93 -19.10 4.50 -6.11
N GLY A 94 -17.92 3.97 -6.40
CA GLY A 94 -16.60 4.30 -5.85
C GLY A 94 -15.54 3.51 -6.61
N LYS A 95 -14.27 3.93 -6.53
CA LYS A 95 -13.17 3.26 -7.23
C LYS A 95 -12.72 2.02 -6.48
N TYR A 96 -12.48 0.93 -7.22
CA TYR A 96 -11.91 -0.32 -6.73
C TYR A 96 -10.68 -0.69 -7.57
N TRP A 97 -9.69 -1.26 -6.89
CA TRP A 97 -8.47 -1.77 -7.47
C TRP A 97 -8.19 -3.16 -6.92
N PHE A 98 -8.37 -4.15 -7.80
CA PHE A 98 -8.15 -5.54 -7.48
C PHE A 98 -6.82 -5.99 -8.07
N VAL A 99 -6.00 -6.62 -7.25
CA VAL A 99 -4.72 -7.19 -7.64
C VAL A 99 -4.75 -8.67 -7.30
N LEU A 100 -4.38 -9.51 -8.27
CA LEU A 100 -4.09 -10.92 -8.05
C LEU A 100 -2.58 -11.10 -8.20
N GLY A 101 -1.97 -11.79 -7.25
CA GLY A 101 -0.58 -12.17 -7.33
C GLY A 101 -0.32 -13.46 -6.57
N GLU A 102 0.96 -13.80 -6.46
CA GLU A 102 1.44 -14.97 -5.72
C GLU A 102 2.47 -14.55 -4.68
N LYS A 103 2.35 -15.14 -3.50
CA LYS A 103 3.35 -15.07 -2.44
C LYS A 103 3.56 -16.47 -1.89
N GLU A 104 4.80 -16.96 -1.91
CA GLU A 104 5.19 -18.26 -1.34
C GLU A 104 4.32 -19.44 -1.84
N GLY A 105 3.96 -19.43 -3.13
CA GLY A 105 3.13 -20.46 -3.76
C GLY A 105 1.63 -20.37 -3.45
N ARG A 106 1.18 -19.33 -2.73
CA ARG A 106 -0.24 -19.06 -2.47
C ARG A 106 -0.73 -17.92 -3.36
N GLU A 107 -1.85 -18.13 -4.04
CA GLU A 107 -2.61 -17.05 -4.70
C GLU A 107 -3.15 -16.06 -3.66
N VAL A 108 -2.86 -14.78 -3.86
CA VAL A 108 -3.27 -13.68 -3.00
C VAL A 108 -4.05 -12.65 -3.82
N ALA A 109 -5.24 -12.30 -3.36
CA ALA A 109 -5.98 -11.15 -3.86
C ALA A 109 -5.81 -9.96 -2.92
N VAL A 110 -5.52 -8.78 -3.46
CA VAL A 110 -5.49 -7.52 -2.71
C VAL A 110 -6.58 -6.62 -3.28
N VAL A 111 -7.41 -6.07 -2.40
CA VAL A 111 -8.57 -5.25 -2.75
C VAL A 111 -8.45 -3.90 -2.07
N TRP A 112 -8.19 -2.89 -2.89
CA TRP A 112 -8.27 -1.49 -2.49
C TRP A 112 -9.58 -0.88 -2.97
N ARG A 113 -10.27 -0.16 -2.11
CA ARG A 113 -11.46 0.61 -2.47
C ARG A 113 -11.56 1.91 -1.71
N GLU A 114 -12.31 2.85 -2.27
CA GLU A 114 -12.81 3.98 -1.51
C GLU A 114 -13.90 3.48 -0.55
N TYR A 115 -13.82 3.89 0.72
CA TYR A 115 -14.83 3.56 1.72
C TYR A 115 -15.17 4.77 2.61
N SER A 116 -16.30 4.69 3.30
CA SER A 116 -16.78 5.74 4.20
C SER A 116 -17.19 5.13 5.54
N ASP A 117 -16.88 5.81 6.63
CA ASP A 117 -17.27 5.39 7.99
C ASP A 117 -18.79 5.45 8.21
N ASN A 118 -19.51 6.16 7.34
CA ASN A 118 -20.96 6.30 7.40
C ASN A 118 -21.68 5.20 6.60
N TRP A 119 -20.97 4.16 6.15
CA TRP A 119 -21.58 3.03 5.45
C TRP A 119 -22.60 2.32 6.33
N THR A 120 -23.78 2.10 5.76
CA THR A 120 -24.82 1.28 6.38
C THR A 120 -24.53 -0.21 6.18
N ASN A 121 -25.26 -1.07 6.89
CA ASN A 121 -25.18 -2.51 6.65
C ASN A 121 -25.53 -2.90 5.20
N GLU A 122 -26.41 -2.13 4.53
CA GLU A 122 -26.76 -2.36 3.13
C GLU A 122 -25.63 -1.95 2.18
N ASP A 123 -24.83 -0.93 2.53
CA ASP A 123 -23.62 -0.57 1.77
C ASP A 123 -22.55 -1.66 1.92
N LEU A 124 -22.33 -2.13 3.15
CA LEU A 124 -21.36 -3.19 3.46
C LEU A 124 -21.70 -4.52 2.77
N GLU A 125 -22.98 -4.90 2.70
CA GLU A 125 -23.38 -6.13 2.01
C GLU A 125 -23.20 -5.98 0.48
N ARG A 126 -23.56 -4.82 -0.10
CA ARG A 126 -23.31 -4.54 -1.52
C ARG A 126 -21.83 -4.56 -1.87
N ASP A 127 -20.99 -4.01 -1.00
CA ASP A 127 -19.53 -4.03 -1.13
C ASP A 127 -18.99 -5.46 -1.13
N LYS A 128 -19.40 -6.26 -0.14
CA LYS A 128 -19.04 -7.69 -0.03
C LYS A 128 -19.45 -8.47 -1.27
N GLU A 129 -20.70 -8.36 -1.72
CA GLU A 129 -21.20 -9.06 -2.91
C GLU A 129 -20.39 -8.69 -4.15
N PHE A 130 -20.06 -7.40 -4.29
CA PHE A 130 -19.25 -6.91 -5.40
C PHE A 130 -17.82 -7.45 -5.37
N ILE A 131 -17.16 -7.41 -4.20
CA ILE A 131 -15.82 -7.96 -4.03
C ILE A 131 -15.81 -9.46 -4.36
N ILE A 132 -16.75 -10.24 -3.79
CA ILE A 132 -16.87 -11.68 -4.03
C ILE A 132 -17.01 -11.96 -5.53
N LYS A 133 -17.90 -11.28 -6.23
CA LYS A 133 -18.10 -11.45 -7.67
C LYS A 133 -16.81 -11.26 -8.48
N GLU A 134 -15.98 -10.31 -8.09
CA GLU A 134 -14.77 -9.97 -8.84
C GLU A 134 -13.60 -10.93 -8.54
N ILE A 135 -13.51 -11.47 -7.32
CA ILE A 135 -12.39 -12.33 -6.88
C ILE A 135 -12.71 -13.84 -6.87
N GLU A 136 -13.98 -14.24 -6.82
CA GLU A 136 -14.38 -15.66 -6.86
C GLU A 136 -13.76 -16.41 -8.07
N PRO A 137 -13.75 -15.86 -9.30
CA PRO A 137 -13.12 -16.53 -10.44
C PRO A 137 -11.60 -16.72 -10.32
N TRP A 138 -10.96 -16.02 -9.39
CA TRP A 138 -9.51 -16.13 -9.16
C TRP A 138 -9.17 -17.21 -8.14
N ALA A 139 -10.16 -17.66 -7.35
CA ALA A 139 -10.00 -18.65 -6.28
C ALA A 139 -8.74 -18.41 -5.40
N PRO A 140 -8.57 -17.19 -4.84
CA PRO A 140 -7.40 -16.89 -4.03
C PRO A 140 -7.39 -17.70 -2.74
N HIS A 141 -6.20 -17.93 -2.17
CA HIS A 141 -6.07 -18.52 -0.85
C HIS A 141 -6.19 -17.45 0.24
N ILE A 142 -5.69 -16.24 -0.04
CA ILE A 142 -5.65 -15.11 0.89
C ILE A 142 -6.27 -13.88 0.22
N VAL A 143 -7.05 -13.11 0.96
CA VAL A 143 -7.63 -11.84 0.53
C VAL A 143 -7.21 -10.73 1.50
N TYR A 144 -6.52 -9.71 1.00
CA TYR A 144 -6.27 -8.47 1.71
C TYR A 144 -7.30 -7.42 1.29
N VAL A 145 -7.87 -6.71 2.25
CA VAL A 145 -8.91 -5.70 2.01
C VAL A 145 -8.69 -4.48 2.91
N ASN A 146 -8.76 -3.26 2.37
CA ASN A 146 -8.65 -2.04 3.20
C ASN A 146 -9.99 -1.70 3.86
N GLY A 147 -9.98 -0.96 4.96
CA GLY A 147 -11.18 -0.48 5.63
C GLY A 147 -12.12 -1.56 6.15
N GLN A 148 -13.22 -1.13 6.77
CA GLN A 148 -14.22 -2.05 7.33
C GLN A 148 -14.83 -2.93 6.23
N SER A 149 -14.92 -4.23 6.51
CA SER A 149 -15.53 -5.20 5.60
C SER A 149 -16.35 -6.22 6.38
N VAL A 150 -17.36 -6.79 5.71
CA VAL A 150 -18.18 -7.91 6.20
C VAL A 150 -17.93 -9.20 5.40
N LEU A 151 -16.82 -9.24 4.65
CA LEU A 151 -16.39 -10.44 3.94
C LEU A 151 -16.26 -11.63 4.90
N THR A 152 -16.76 -12.77 4.44
CA THR A 152 -16.68 -14.03 5.18
C THR A 152 -15.67 -14.96 4.51
N PRO A 153 -14.97 -15.83 5.26
CA PRO A 153 -14.00 -16.78 4.71
C PRO A 153 -14.54 -17.66 3.58
N LYS A 154 -15.86 -17.84 3.48
CA LYS A 154 -16.48 -18.59 2.40
C LYS A 154 -16.77 -17.67 1.20
N ILE A 155 -15.99 -17.82 0.13
CA ILE A 155 -16.18 -17.14 -1.15
C ILE A 155 -16.54 -18.20 -2.19
N GLY A 156 -17.82 -18.24 -2.58
CA GLY A 156 -18.36 -19.28 -3.44
C GLY A 156 -18.19 -20.67 -2.81
N LYS A 157 -17.36 -21.51 -3.45
CA LYS A 157 -17.02 -22.87 -2.97
C LYS A 157 -15.69 -22.94 -2.22
N HIS A 158 -14.95 -21.84 -2.14
CA HIS A 158 -13.60 -21.79 -1.58
C HIS A 158 -13.61 -21.17 -0.19
N THR A 159 -12.72 -21.67 0.67
CA THR A 159 -12.40 -21.04 1.96
C THR A 159 -11.13 -20.23 1.79
N VAL A 160 -11.17 -18.95 2.16
CA VAL A 160 -10.08 -18.00 2.04
C VAL A 160 -9.73 -17.41 3.40
N GLU A 161 -8.46 -17.07 3.59
CA GLU A 161 -8.01 -16.25 4.71
C GLU A 161 -8.24 -14.78 4.37
N ILE A 162 -8.75 -14.00 5.33
CA ILE A 162 -9.05 -12.58 5.13
C ILE A 162 -8.19 -11.76 6.09
N HIS A 163 -7.44 -10.82 5.53
CA HIS A 163 -6.57 -9.90 6.26
C HIS A 163 -6.97 -8.45 5.96
N TYR A 164 -6.89 -7.60 6.98
CA TYR A 164 -7.04 -6.15 6.79
C TYR A 164 -5.70 -5.54 6.41
N ILE A 165 -5.73 -4.62 5.45
CA ILE A 165 -4.50 -4.00 4.93
C ILE A 165 -3.85 -3.11 5.99
N GLU A 166 -4.63 -2.35 6.75
CA GLU A 166 -4.14 -1.37 7.73
C GLU A 166 -3.11 -1.94 8.74
N PRO A 167 -3.42 -3.01 9.52
CA PRO A 167 -2.47 -3.56 10.47
C PRO A 167 -1.27 -4.24 9.80
N GLU A 168 -1.49 -4.90 8.66
CA GLU A 168 -0.44 -5.61 7.92
C GLU A 168 0.54 -4.62 7.30
N PHE A 169 0.03 -3.55 6.69
CA PHE A 169 0.84 -2.49 6.11
C PHE A 169 1.66 -1.81 7.20
N LYS A 170 1.06 -1.49 8.36
CA LYS A 170 1.81 -0.95 9.48
C LYS A 170 2.97 -1.88 9.89
N SER A 171 2.70 -3.19 10.03
CA SER A 171 3.73 -4.17 10.40
C SER A 171 4.82 -4.34 9.33
N LEU A 172 4.54 -4.08 8.06
CA LEU A 172 5.52 -4.14 6.97
C LEU A 172 6.42 -2.91 6.91
N MET A 173 6.07 -1.84 7.63
CA MET A 173 6.80 -0.57 7.68
C MET A 173 7.71 -0.47 8.91
N GLU A 174 7.55 -1.37 9.89
CA GLU A 174 8.34 -1.50 11.12
C GLU A 174 9.51 -2.48 10.93
#